data_AF-A0A7J8RE45-F1
#
_entry.id   AF-A0A7J8RE45-F1
#
_cell.length_a   1.000
_cell.length_b   1.000
_cell.length_c   1.000
_cell.angle_alpha   90.00
_cell.angle_beta   90.00
_cell.angle_gamma   90.00
#
_symmetry.space_group_name_H-M   'P 1'
#
loop_
_entity.id
_entity.type
_entity.pdbx_description
1 polymer ?
#
loop_
_entity_poly.entity_id
_entity_poly.type
_entity_poly.pdbx_seq_one_letter_code
_entity_poly.pdbx_strand_id
1 'polypeptide(L)'
;MSSQLQSLTVIMVLKTLSNHASDEVYLGQRTPNYTTDAIPLAASDAFNKRLTEIEGEILKMNTDKTLKNRVGIVNFPYNLLYLTGDVGISGKGIPNSISI
;
A
#
# COMPACT_ATOMS: atom_id res chain seq x y z
N MET A 1 31.60 -4.31 7.94
CA MET A 1 30.79 -3.16 8.40
C MET A 1 30.82 -2.14 7.28
N SER A 2 29.67 -1.58 6.89
CA SER A 2 29.64 -0.48 5.91
C SER A 2 30.30 0.77 6.50
N SER A 3 30.94 1.58 5.65
CA SER A 3 31.39 2.91 6.09
C SER A 3 30.19 3.82 6.37
N GLN A 4 30.37 4.86 7.18
CA GLN A 4 29.31 5.83 7.47
C GLN A 4 28.71 6.42 6.18
N LEU A 5 29.57 6.75 5.21
CA LEU A 5 29.15 7.26 3.91
C LEU A 5 28.29 6.24 3.14
N GLN A 6 28.69 4.97 3.11
CA GLN A 6 27.91 3.92 2.46
C GLN A 6 26.55 3.71 3.12
N SER A 7 26.50 3.73 4.46
CA SER A 7 25.23 3.63 5.20
C SER A 7 24.28 4.78 4.88
N LEU A 8 24.80 6.01 4.79
CA LEU A 8 24.00 7.18 4.39
C LEU A 8 23.45 7.04 2.97
N THR A 9 24.26 6.57 2.03
CA THR A 9 23.81 6.31 0.65
C THR A 9 22.68 5.28 0.63
N VAL A 10 22.82 4.17 1.35
CA VAL A 10 21.78 3.12 1.40
C VAL A 10 20.48 3.66 2.00
N ILE A 11 20.55 4.40 3.12
CA ILE A 11 19.37 4.98 3.77
C ILE A 11 18.68 5.96 2.83
N MET A 12 19.42 6.80 2.10
CA MET A 12 18.84 7.75 1.17
C MET A 12 18.15 7.05 -0.01
N VAL A 13 18.76 6.01 -0.56
CA VAL A 13 18.15 5.21 -1.63
C VAL A 13 16.87 4.53 -1.14
N LEU A 14 16.91 3.85 0.01
CA LEU A 14 15.73 3.21 0.58
C LEU A 14 14.61 4.21 0.88
N LYS A 15 14.97 5.40 1.39
CA LYS A 15 14.01 6.48 1.66
C LYS A 15 13.30 6.92 0.38
N THR A 16 14.03 7.07 -0.72
CA THR A 16 13.45 7.43 -2.03
C THR A 16 12.56 6.31 -2.55
N LEU A 17 13.02 5.06 -2.52
CA LEU A 17 12.27 3.92 -3.04
C LEU A 17 11.07 3.51 -2.18
N SER A 18 11.02 3.92 -0.90
CA SER A 18 9.89 3.64 -0.01
C SER A 18 8.83 4.75 -0.01
N ASN A 19 8.97 5.75 -0.88
CA ASN A 19 8.15 6.95 -0.88
C ASN A 19 7.14 6.92 -2.02
N HIS A 20 5.86 7.09 -1.67
CA HIS A 20 4.77 7.15 -2.63
C HIS A 20 4.62 8.57 -3.17
N ALA A 21 4.61 8.69 -4.50
CA ALA A 21 4.40 9.97 -5.19
C ALA A 21 2.98 10.52 -4.94
N SER A 22 2.82 11.83 -5.08
CA SER A 22 1.51 12.49 -4.86
C SER A 22 0.47 12.17 -5.91
N ASP A 23 0.92 11.76 -7.10
CA ASP A 23 0.15 11.39 -8.27
C ASP A 23 0.07 9.87 -8.48
N GLU A 24 0.42 9.09 -7.46
CA GLU A 24 0.35 7.63 -7.50
C GLU A 24 -1.08 7.13 -7.72
N VAL A 25 -1.22 6.08 -8.54
CA VAL A 25 -2.51 5.43 -8.83
C VAL A 25 -2.54 4.07 -8.17
N TYR A 26 -3.30 3.96 -7.09
CA TYR A 26 -3.39 2.75 -6.29
C TYR A 26 -4.31 1.68 -6.90
N LEU A 27 -4.16 0.46 -6.41
CA LEU A 27 -4.95 -0.69 -6.85
C LEU A 27 -6.44 -0.40 -6.78
N GLY A 28 -7.13 -0.60 -7.89
CA GLY A 28 -8.57 -0.34 -8.01
C GLY A 28 -8.93 1.09 -8.43
N GLN A 29 -7.98 2.03 -8.37
CA GLN A 29 -8.12 3.35 -8.95
C GLN A 29 -7.78 3.32 -10.44
N ARG A 30 -8.46 4.17 -11.21
CA ARG A 30 -8.22 4.37 -12.65
C ARG A 30 -8.42 5.82 -13.02
N THR A 31 -7.87 6.21 -14.17
CA THR A 31 -8.15 7.51 -14.77
C THR A 31 -9.66 7.64 -15.04
N PRO A 32 -10.28 8.80 -14.75
CA PRO A 32 -11.68 9.03 -15.05
C PRO A 32 -11.97 8.82 -16.54
N ASN A 33 -13.19 8.36 -16.86
CA ASN A 33 -13.68 8.23 -18.23
C ASN A 33 -12.83 7.33 -19.15
N TYR A 34 -12.14 6.31 -18.59
CA TYR A 34 -11.37 5.35 -19.37
C TYR A 34 -12.25 4.45 -20.28
N THR A 35 -13.55 4.35 -20.00
CA THR A 35 -14.56 3.68 -20.82
C THR A 35 -15.95 4.24 -20.51
N THR A 36 -16.88 4.09 -21.46
CA THR A 36 -18.32 4.36 -21.28
C THR A 36 -19.16 3.08 -21.17
N ASP A 37 -18.53 1.91 -21.31
CA ASP A 37 -19.23 0.63 -21.30
C ASP A 37 -19.65 0.26 -19.88
N ALA A 38 -20.93 -0.06 -19.69
CA ALA A 38 -21.49 -0.35 -18.38
C ALA A 38 -20.90 -1.61 -17.73
N ILE A 39 -20.53 -2.62 -18.52
CA ILE A 39 -20.05 -3.92 -18.01
C ILE A 39 -18.68 -3.79 -17.34
N PRO A 40 -17.63 -3.23 -17.98
CA PRO A 40 -16.34 -3.00 -17.33
C PRO A 40 -16.42 -2.06 -16.12
N LEU A 41 -17.31 -1.05 -16.16
CA LEU A 41 -17.52 -0.14 -15.03
C LEU A 41 -18.09 -0.90 -13.82
N ALA A 42 -19.17 -1.66 -14.00
CA ALA A 42 -19.77 -2.46 -12.93
C ALA A 42 -18.79 -3.51 -12.36
N ALA A 43 -17.96 -4.13 -13.21
CA ALA A 43 -16.93 -5.05 -12.76
C ALA A 43 -15.83 -4.35 -11.94
N SER A 44 -15.43 -3.15 -12.32
CA SER A 44 -14.47 -2.33 -11.56
C SER A 44 -15.02 -1.93 -10.20
N ASP A 45 -16.30 -1.56 -10.12
CA ASP A 45 -16.97 -1.23 -8.86
C ASP A 45 -17.05 -2.43 -7.92
N ALA A 46 -17.41 -3.61 -8.46
CA ALA A 46 -17.42 -4.85 -7.70
C ALA A 46 -16.02 -5.22 -7.17
N PHE A 47 -14.98 -5.01 -7.99
CA PHE A 47 -13.59 -5.19 -7.59
C PHE A 47 -13.21 -4.26 -6.43
N ASN A 48 -13.49 -2.95 -6.56
CA ASN A 48 -13.22 -1.96 -5.53
C ASN A 48 -13.94 -2.26 -4.22
N LYS A 49 -15.20 -2.71 -4.28
CA LYS A 49 -15.93 -3.15 -3.09
C LYS A 49 -15.23 -4.30 -2.38
N ARG A 50 -14.75 -5.30 -3.13
CA ARG A 50 -14.01 -6.43 -2.56
C ARG A 50 -12.69 -5.98 -1.92
N LEU A 51 -12.01 -5.01 -2.51
CA LEU A 51 -10.80 -4.42 -1.93
C LEU A 51 -11.08 -3.78 -0.57
N THR A 52 -12.13 -2.98 -0.44
CA THR A 52 -12.52 -2.37 0.85
C THR A 52 -12.85 -3.41 1.92
N GLU A 53 -13.49 -4.53 1.55
CA GLU A 53 -13.74 -5.64 2.48
C GLU A 53 -12.43 -6.23 3.01
N ILE A 54 -11.44 -6.45 2.12
CA ILE A 54 -10.12 -6.98 2.47
C ILE A 54 -9.35 -6.00 3.37
N GLU A 55 -9.42 -4.68 3.15
CA GLU A 55 -8.84 -3.69 4.06
C GLU A 55 -9.37 -3.84 5.48
N GLY A 56 -10.70 -4.03 5.61
CA GLY A 56 -11.34 -4.28 6.90
C GLY A 56 -10.86 -5.56 7.56
N GLU A 57 -10.64 -6.63 6.79
CA GLU A 57 -10.07 -7.89 7.29
C GLU A 57 -8.62 -7.70 7.77
N ILE A 58 -7.79 -6.95 7.03
CA ILE A 58 -6.40 -6.63 7.39
C ILE A 58 -6.33 -5.87 8.71
N LEU A 59 -7.21 -4.88 8.91
CA LEU A 59 -7.30 -4.12 10.16
C LEU A 59 -7.71 -5.01 11.32
N LYS A 60 -8.73 -5.86 11.14
CA LYS A 60 -9.14 -6.83 12.17
C LYS A 60 -7.98 -7.74 12.56
N MET A 61 -7.26 -8.29 11.59
CA MET A 61 -6.08 -9.13 11.84
C MET A 61 -4.97 -8.38 12.59
N ASN A 62 -4.74 -7.10 12.28
CA ASN A 62 -3.76 -6.28 13.01
C ASN A 62 -4.14 -5.99 14.46
N THR A 63 -5.43 -5.96 14.77
CA THR A 63 -5.92 -5.76 16.14
C THR A 63 -6.07 -7.06 16.94
N ASP A 64 -6.03 -8.21 16.27
CA ASP A 64 -6.15 -9.52 16.90
C ASP A 64 -4.87 -9.90 17.65
N LYS A 65 -4.97 -9.92 18.98
CA LYS A 65 -3.85 -10.25 19.88
C LYS A 65 -3.37 -11.70 19.76
N THR A 66 -4.17 -12.59 19.18
CA THR A 66 -3.75 -13.97 18.90
C THR A 66 -2.74 -14.03 17.75
N LEU A 67 -2.81 -13.08 16.81
CA LEU A 67 -1.92 -12.96 15.65
C LEU A 67 -0.68 -12.12 15.96
N LYS A 68 0.15 -12.59 16.89
CA LYS A 68 1.31 -11.84 17.42
C LYS A 68 2.30 -11.32 16.36
N ASN A 69 2.43 -12.02 15.24
CA ASN A 69 3.34 -11.66 14.14
C ASN A 69 2.83 -10.50 13.28
N ARG A 70 1.58 -10.06 13.47
CA ARG A 70 1.01 -8.90 12.75
C ARG A 70 1.57 -7.57 13.22
N VAL A 71 1.99 -7.48 14.49
CA VAL A 71 2.44 -6.23 15.13
C VAL A 71 3.85 -6.37 15.72
N GLY A 72 4.14 -7.54 16.31
CA GLY A 72 5.44 -7.83 16.92
C GLY A 72 5.79 -6.92 18.12
N ILE A 73 7.02 -7.06 18.60
CA ILE A 73 7.53 -6.31 19.77
C ILE A 73 7.79 -4.83 19.48
N VAL A 74 7.95 -4.47 18.21
CA VAL A 74 8.22 -3.10 17.76
C VAL A 74 6.95 -2.28 17.56
N ASN A 75 5.78 -2.86 17.85
CA ASN A 75 4.47 -2.23 17.71
C ASN A 75 4.21 -1.67 16.30
N PHE A 76 4.55 -2.44 15.27
CA PHE A 76 4.41 -2.03 13.86
C PHE A 76 3.39 -2.94 13.16
N PRO A 77 2.12 -2.51 13.04
CA PRO A 77 1.10 -3.29 12.35
C PRO A 77 1.46 -3.54 10.89
N TYR A 78 1.26 -4.76 10.41
CA TYR A 78 1.53 -5.13 9.03
C TYR A 78 0.47 -4.55 8.10
N ASN A 79 0.79 -3.39 7.53
CA ASN A 79 -0.07 -2.65 6.60
C ASN A 79 0.48 -2.62 5.17
N LEU A 80 1.57 -3.34 4.87
CA LEU A 80 2.17 -3.35 3.52
C LEU A 80 1.21 -3.82 2.42
N LEU A 81 0.19 -4.61 2.77
CA LEU A 81 -0.87 -5.05 1.85
C LEU A 81 -2.21 -4.32 2.08
N TYR A 82 -2.20 -3.24 2.85
CA TYR A 82 -3.34 -2.35 2.98
C TYR A 82 -3.45 -1.50 1.71
N LEU A 83 -4.64 -1.43 1.11
CA LEU A 83 -4.77 -1.06 -0.29
C LEU A 83 -4.67 0.45 -0.54
N THR A 84 -5.31 1.24 0.31
CA THR A 84 -5.28 2.70 0.26
C THR A 84 -3.92 3.19 0.77
N GLY A 85 -3.16 3.84 -0.11
CA GLY A 85 -1.92 4.50 0.27
C GLY A 85 -2.10 5.96 0.65
N ASP A 86 -1.04 6.52 1.21
CA ASP A 86 -0.88 7.95 1.45
C ASP A 86 0.45 8.39 0.82
N VAL A 87 0.51 9.65 0.39
CA VAL A 87 1.74 10.28 -0.13
C VAL A 87 2.83 10.24 0.94
N GLY A 88 4.07 9.94 0.56
CA GLY A 88 5.17 9.82 1.51
C GLY A 88 5.55 8.37 1.83
N ILE A 89 6.26 8.22 2.94
CA ILE A 89 6.64 6.91 3.49
C ILE A 89 5.56 6.50 4.48
N SER A 90 4.53 5.83 3.97
CA SER A 90 3.30 5.52 4.73
C SER A 90 3.26 4.09 5.29
N GLY A 91 4.08 3.18 4.75
CA GLY A 91 4.07 1.77 5.16
C GLY A 91 2.79 1.02 4.78
N LYS A 92 2.05 1.55 3.78
CA LYS A 92 0.80 1.01 3.23
C LYS A 92 0.58 1.53 1.81
N GLY A 93 -0.43 0.98 1.13
CA GLY A 93 -0.79 1.36 -0.23
C GLY A 93 -0.19 0.41 -1.25
N ILE A 94 -1.03 -0.12 -2.13
CA ILE A 94 -0.60 -1.00 -3.22
C ILE A 94 -0.71 -0.23 -4.54
N PRO A 95 0.39 0.16 -5.19
CA PRO A 95 0.34 0.77 -6.52
C PRO A 95 -0.22 -0.20 -7.57
N ASN A 96 -0.84 0.33 -8.63
CA ASN A 96 -1.30 -0.49 -9.76
C ASN A 96 -0.15 -1.09 -10.59
N SER A 97 1.04 -0.50 -10.52
CA SER A 97 2.20 -0.83 -11.35
C SER A 97 3.50 -0.77 -10.54
N ILE A 98 4.62 -1.11 -11.18
CA ILE A 98 5.95 -0.87 -10.60
C ILE A 98 6.29 0.60 -10.89
N SER A 99 5.91 1.48 -9.95
CA SER A 99 6.06 2.94 -10.05
C SER A 99 7.04 3.53 -9.03
N ILE A 100 7.53 2.71 -8.08
CA ILE A 100 8.65 3.03 -7.18
C ILE A 100 9.47 1.78 -6.84
#